data_AF-A0A5C8DXT7-F1
#
_entry.id   AF-A0A5C8DXT7-F1
#
_cell.length_a   1.000
_cell.length_b   1.000
_cell.length_c   1.000
_cell.angle_alpha   90.00
_cell.angle_beta   90.00
_cell.angle_gamma   90.00
#
_symmetry.space_group_name_H-M   'P 1'
#
loop_
_entity.id
_entity.type
_entity.pdbx_description
1 polymer ?
#
loop_
_entity_poly.entity_id
_entity_poly.type
_entity_poly.pdbx_seq_one_letter_code
_entity_poly.pdbx_strand_id
1 'polypeptide(L)'
;MNINDILKNIIEDKYNELRSSKDNEGIFSKIDYFEGNAIGQIGEEFVKTVFKEENIKIDNKQKVIHDEYDILSNGIKIEIKTARKGLKNNSFQFNGINPAYNNDYIIVIGLTHQNAYYLIIKDKISYNHKKRRYFLKVNEKERQLVAMNPGNSVNYKLTLQLSDLKSIDNFVKELKENLL
;
A
#
# COMPACT_ATOMS: atom_id res chain seq x y z
N MET A 1 1.56 -37.91 33.12
CA MET A 1 1.61 -36.79 32.15
C MET A 1 2.77 -35.90 32.54
N ASN A 2 3.84 -35.86 31.74
CA ASN A 2 5.10 -35.24 32.12
C ASN A 2 5.06 -33.74 31.80
N ILE A 3 5.28 -32.90 32.82
CA ILE A 3 5.32 -31.43 32.66
C ILE A 3 6.38 -30.99 31.64
N ASN A 4 7.48 -31.73 31.51
CA ASN A 4 8.52 -31.44 30.53
C ASN A 4 8.05 -31.67 29.09
N ASP A 5 7.15 -32.63 28.85
CA ASP A 5 6.60 -32.87 27.51
C ASP A 5 5.62 -31.76 27.09
N ILE A 6 4.88 -31.20 28.05
CA ILE A 6 4.00 -30.04 27.80
C ILE A 6 4.84 -28.82 27.43
N LEU A 7 5.90 -28.52 28.19
CA LEU A 7 6.78 -27.39 27.89
C LEU A 7 7.54 -27.60 26.57
N LYS A 8 8.03 -28.83 26.30
CA LYS A 8 8.65 -29.19 25.04
C LYS A 8 7.69 -28.98 23.87
N ASN A 9 6.43 -29.40 23.99
CA ASN A 9 5.43 -29.21 22.95
C ASN A 9 5.10 -27.72 22.75
N ILE A 10 5.00 -26.93 23.83
CA ILE A 10 4.82 -25.47 23.72
C ILE A 10 6.02 -24.81 23.04
N ILE A 11 7.24 -25.26 23.34
CA ILE A 11 8.47 -24.76 22.69
C ILE A 11 8.53 -25.19 21.23
N GLU A 12 8.17 -26.43 20.90
CA GLU A 12 8.07 -26.95 19.53
C GLU A 12 6.98 -26.22 18.74
N ASP A 13 5.81 -25.99 19.33
CA ASP A 13 4.71 -25.23 18.72
C ASP A 13 5.13 -23.79 18.52
N LYS A 14 5.83 -23.17 19.49
CA LYS A 14 6.38 -21.82 19.34
C LYS A 14 7.51 -21.76 18.31
N TYR A 15 8.34 -22.79 18.24
CA TYR A 15 9.40 -22.95 17.24
C TYR A 15 8.80 -23.12 15.84
N ASN A 16 7.75 -23.95 15.68
CA ASN A 16 7.04 -24.16 14.42
C ASN A 16 6.20 -22.92 14.02
N GLU A 17 5.66 -22.18 14.99
CA GLU A 17 4.98 -20.89 14.78
C GLU A 17 5.97 -19.79 14.34
N LEU A 18 7.16 -19.74 14.94
CA LEU A 18 8.25 -18.83 14.55
C LEU A 18 8.94 -19.27 13.25
N ARG A 19 8.91 -20.57 12.93
CA ARG A 19 9.27 -21.16 11.63
C ARG A 19 8.18 -20.93 10.57
N SER A 20 7.46 -19.81 10.66
CA SER A 20 6.67 -19.21 9.56
C SER A 20 7.53 -18.73 8.37
N SER A 21 8.70 -19.31 8.20
CA SER A 21 9.49 -19.29 6.97
C SER A 21 9.79 -20.75 6.60
N LYS A 22 8.75 -21.48 6.18
CA LYS A 22 8.96 -22.38 5.04
C LYS A 22 9.47 -21.47 3.94
N ASP A 23 10.76 -21.46 3.69
CA ASP A 23 11.44 -20.75 2.62
C ASP A 23 10.58 -19.64 2.03
N ASN A 24 10.51 -18.50 2.73
CA ASN A 24 10.00 -17.26 2.14
C ASN A 24 11.01 -16.75 1.10
N GLU A 25 11.63 -17.65 0.36
CA GLU A 25 12.53 -17.35 -0.74
C GLU A 25 11.68 -16.86 -1.90
N GLY A 26 12.04 -15.68 -2.36
CA GLY A 26 11.33 -14.94 -3.38
C GLY A 26 12.12 -13.67 -3.63
N ILE A 27 12.00 -13.11 -4.83
CA ILE A 27 12.79 -11.95 -5.23
C ILE A 27 12.56 -10.72 -4.33
N PHE A 28 11.44 -10.69 -3.59
CA PHE A 28 11.09 -9.64 -2.64
C PHE A 28 11.08 -10.11 -1.17
N SER A 29 11.69 -11.25 -0.84
CA SER A 29 11.72 -11.79 0.54
C SER A 29 12.27 -10.79 1.57
N LYS A 30 13.21 -9.94 1.14
CA LYS A 30 13.86 -8.94 1.99
C LYS A 30 12.91 -7.84 2.49
N ILE A 31 11.70 -7.72 1.93
CA ILE A 31 10.72 -6.72 2.39
C ILE A 31 10.35 -6.89 3.87
N ASP A 32 10.47 -8.09 4.44
CA ASP A 32 10.12 -8.35 5.83
C ASP A 32 11.04 -7.64 6.84
N TYR A 33 12.29 -7.35 6.45
CA TYR A 33 13.28 -6.69 7.31
C TYR A 33 13.13 -5.17 7.38
N PHE A 34 12.28 -4.57 6.54
CA PHE A 34 12.10 -3.13 6.52
C PHE A 34 10.92 -2.67 7.38
N GLU A 35 11.10 -1.54 8.05
CA GLU A 35 10.02 -0.82 8.71
C GLU A 35 9.05 -0.20 7.69
N GLY A 36 7.85 0.20 8.15
CA GLY A 36 6.81 0.74 7.28
C GLY A 36 7.25 1.96 6.45
N ASN A 37 8.06 2.85 7.04
CA ASN A 37 8.58 4.03 6.33
C ASN A 37 9.49 3.65 5.17
N ALA A 38 10.43 2.71 5.41
CA ALA A 38 11.33 2.22 4.38
C ALA A 38 10.57 1.51 3.23
N ILE A 39 9.50 0.76 3.55
CA ILE A 39 8.61 0.19 2.53
C ILE A 39 7.92 1.27 1.69
N GLY A 40 7.47 2.36 2.32
CA GLY A 40 6.91 3.52 1.62
C GLY A 40 7.88 4.09 0.59
N GLN A 41 9.11 4.38 1.04
CA GLN A 41 10.18 4.92 0.20
C GLN A 41 10.53 4.01 -0.99
N ILE A 42 10.56 2.69 -0.79
CA ILE A 42 10.83 1.73 -1.87
C ILE A 42 9.81 1.87 -3.00
N GLY A 43 8.51 1.92 -2.69
CA GLY A 43 7.50 2.05 -3.74
C GLY A 43 7.43 3.44 -4.36
N GLU A 44 7.69 4.50 -3.59
CA GLU A 44 7.82 5.86 -4.13
C GLU A 44 8.95 5.95 -5.16
N GLU A 45 10.13 5.44 -4.81
CA GLU A 45 11.30 5.42 -5.69
C GLU A 45 11.07 4.54 -6.92
N PHE A 46 10.42 3.39 -6.75
CA PHE A 46 10.04 2.52 -7.86
C PHE A 46 9.17 3.25 -8.88
N VAL A 47 8.08 3.91 -8.45
CA VAL A 47 7.18 4.60 -9.37
C VAL A 47 7.90 5.79 -10.03
N LYS A 48 8.69 6.57 -9.29
CA LYS A 48 9.49 7.67 -9.88
C LYS A 48 10.48 7.17 -10.93
N THR A 49 11.12 6.03 -10.67
CA THR A 49 12.03 5.39 -11.63
C THR A 49 11.27 4.99 -12.90
N VAL A 50 10.08 4.38 -12.76
CA VAL A 50 9.23 4.04 -13.92
C VAL A 50 8.87 5.27 -14.74
N PHE A 51 8.47 6.38 -14.11
CA PHE A 51 8.18 7.63 -14.84
C PHE A 51 9.39 8.11 -15.64
N LYS A 52 10.58 8.07 -15.03
CA LYS A 52 11.82 8.49 -15.67
C LYS A 52 12.17 7.61 -16.88
N GLU A 53 12.19 6.30 -16.69
CA GLU A 53 12.54 5.33 -17.76
C GLU A 53 11.55 5.38 -18.92
N GLU A 54 10.26 5.61 -18.63
CA GLU A 54 9.21 5.73 -19.65
C GLU A 54 9.10 7.14 -20.25
N ASN A 55 10.01 8.05 -19.91
CA ASN A 55 10.01 9.46 -20.33
C ASN A 55 8.68 10.19 -20.03
N ILE A 56 8.01 9.81 -18.95
CA ILE A 56 6.79 10.45 -18.47
C ILE A 56 7.20 11.66 -17.63
N LYS A 57 6.63 12.81 -17.98
CA LYS A 57 7.02 14.09 -17.39
C LYS A 57 6.80 14.08 -15.87
N ILE A 58 7.82 14.41 -15.10
CA ILE A 58 7.67 14.79 -13.69
C ILE A 58 7.89 16.30 -13.61
N ASP A 59 6.86 17.02 -13.21
CA ASP A 59 6.91 18.47 -13.03
C ASP A 59 7.68 18.83 -11.75
N ASN A 60 8.34 19.98 -11.76
CA ASN A 60 8.99 20.50 -10.55
C ASN A 60 7.94 20.79 -9.48
N LYS A 61 8.17 20.30 -8.25
CA LYS A 61 7.31 20.60 -7.09
C LYS A 61 7.28 22.12 -6.86
N GLN A 62 6.20 22.79 -7.26
CA GLN A 62 5.90 24.11 -6.70
C GLN A 62 5.48 23.87 -5.25
N LYS A 63 6.20 24.46 -4.29
CA LYS A 63 5.87 24.39 -2.86
C LYS A 63 4.56 25.14 -2.61
N VAL A 64 3.43 24.45 -2.79
CA VAL A 64 2.12 24.92 -2.32
C VAL A 64 1.89 24.32 -0.94
N ILE A 65 1.72 25.17 0.05
CA ILE A 65 1.47 24.78 1.44
C ILE A 65 0.08 24.10 1.45
N HIS A 66 0.02 22.83 1.91
CA HIS A 66 -1.16 21.95 2.02
C HIS A 66 -1.46 20.96 0.88
N ASP A 67 -0.66 20.88 -0.18
CA ASP A 67 -0.74 19.81 -1.19
C ASP A 67 0.41 18.82 -1.00
N GLU A 68 0.19 17.77 -0.19
CA GLU A 68 1.13 16.65 -0.12
C GLU A 68 0.78 15.63 -1.20
N TYR A 69 1.65 15.57 -2.21
CA TYR A 69 1.70 14.55 -3.25
C TYR A 69 3.15 14.13 -3.49
N ASP A 70 3.33 12.91 -3.97
CA ASP A 70 4.65 12.34 -4.24
C ASP A 70 5.16 12.77 -5.62
N ILE A 71 4.28 12.76 -6.63
CA ILE A 71 4.57 13.11 -8.02
C ILE A 71 3.53 14.12 -8.53
N LEU A 72 4.02 15.18 -9.20
CA LEU A 72 3.22 16.03 -10.10
C LEU A 72 3.61 15.70 -11.54
N SER A 73 2.65 15.41 -12.40
CA SER A 73 2.90 15.05 -13.79
C SER A 73 1.81 15.62 -14.69
N ASN A 74 2.15 16.53 -15.60
CA ASN A 74 1.18 17.20 -16.47
C ASN A 74 0.04 17.88 -15.67
N GLY A 75 0.36 18.43 -14.49
CA GLY A 75 -0.63 19.00 -13.57
C GLY A 75 -1.44 17.99 -12.76
N ILE A 76 -1.24 16.68 -12.95
CA ILE A 76 -1.89 15.59 -12.21
C ILE A 76 -1.13 15.31 -10.91
N LYS A 77 -1.81 15.38 -9.77
CA LYS A 77 -1.25 15.08 -8.45
C LYS A 77 -1.42 13.62 -8.09
N ILE A 78 -0.31 12.96 -7.77
CA ILE A 78 -0.28 11.52 -7.53
C ILE A 78 0.33 11.23 -6.15
N GLU A 79 -0.43 10.50 -5.35
CA GLU A 79 0.01 9.89 -4.09
C GLU A 79 0.43 8.44 -4.33
N ILE A 80 1.49 7.98 -3.67
CA ILE A 80 1.99 6.61 -3.76
C ILE A 80 1.98 5.97 -2.37
N LYS A 81 1.24 4.86 -2.22
CA LYS A 81 1.23 4.07 -0.99
C LYS A 81 1.70 2.65 -1.24
N THR A 82 2.60 2.18 -0.39
CA THR A 82 3.18 0.84 -0.50
C THR A 82 2.85 0.03 0.74
N ALA A 83 2.49 -1.24 0.55
CA ALA A 83 2.20 -2.15 1.64
C ALA A 83 2.68 -3.56 1.34
N ARG A 84 3.07 -4.28 2.39
CA ARG A 84 3.35 -5.71 2.34
C ARG A 84 2.06 -6.49 2.56
N LYS A 85 1.96 -7.69 1.98
CA LYS A 85 0.86 -8.61 2.27
C LYS A 85 0.91 -9.01 3.74
N GLY A 86 -0.25 -9.06 4.40
CA GLY A 86 -0.34 -9.57 5.76
C GLY A 86 0.13 -11.03 5.85
N LEU A 87 0.80 -11.39 6.95
CA LEU A 87 1.38 -12.72 7.15
C LEU A 87 0.32 -13.84 7.09
N LYS A 88 -0.87 -13.58 7.62
CA LYS A 88 -1.95 -14.57 7.79
C LYS A 88 -3.16 -14.33 6.87
N ASN A 89 -3.11 -13.33 5.99
CA ASN A 89 -4.22 -12.99 5.10
C ASN A 89 -3.72 -12.53 3.73
N ASN A 90 -4.63 -12.40 2.77
CA ASN A 90 -4.31 -11.89 1.43
C ASN A 90 -4.62 -10.39 1.32
N SER A 91 -4.47 -9.64 2.40
CA SER A 91 -4.76 -8.21 2.43
C SER A 91 -3.50 -7.35 2.55
N PHE A 92 -3.63 -6.11 2.09
CA PHE A 92 -2.63 -5.06 2.13
C PHE A 92 -3.20 -3.88 2.90
N GLN A 93 -2.43 -3.33 3.84
CA GLN A 93 -2.83 -2.13 4.61
C GLN A 93 -1.99 -0.93 4.15
N PHE A 94 -2.58 -0.12 3.27
CA PHE A 94 -2.00 1.11 2.76
C PHE A 94 -2.27 2.23 3.76
N ASN A 95 -1.26 2.57 4.55
CA ASN A 95 -1.31 3.59 5.58
C ASN A 95 -0.99 4.98 5.01
N GLY A 96 -1.23 6.05 5.77
CA GLY A 96 -0.81 7.39 5.36
C GLY A 96 -1.80 8.15 4.49
N ILE A 97 -3.04 7.68 4.33
CA ILE A 97 -4.03 8.31 3.45
C ILE A 97 -4.72 9.43 4.21
N ASN A 98 -4.57 10.66 3.72
CA ASN A 98 -5.19 11.84 4.32
C ASN A 98 -6.37 12.32 3.46
N PRO A 99 -7.62 12.28 3.96
CA PRO A 99 -8.80 12.79 3.26
C PRO A 99 -8.75 14.29 2.92
N ALA A 100 -7.89 15.07 3.58
CA ALA A 100 -7.73 16.48 3.28
C ALA A 100 -6.83 16.75 2.06
N TYR A 101 -6.06 15.76 1.59
CA TYR A 101 -5.17 15.95 0.44
C TYR A 101 -5.95 15.86 -0.86
N ASN A 102 -5.71 16.82 -1.76
CA ASN A 102 -6.40 16.90 -3.03
C ASN A 102 -5.59 16.23 -4.15
N ASN A 103 -5.35 14.93 -3.97
CA ASN A 103 -4.67 14.11 -4.97
C ASN A 103 -5.66 13.67 -6.05
N ASP A 104 -5.24 13.68 -7.31
CA ASP A 104 -6.03 13.21 -8.44
C ASP A 104 -5.99 11.70 -8.56
N TYR A 105 -4.85 11.12 -8.18
CA TYR A 105 -4.64 9.69 -8.17
C TYR A 105 -3.99 9.22 -6.88
N ILE A 106 -4.36 8.02 -6.46
CA ILE A 106 -3.61 7.23 -5.48
C ILE A 106 -3.15 5.96 -6.18
N ILE A 107 -1.83 5.81 -6.32
CA ILE A 107 -1.21 4.57 -6.78
C ILE A 107 -0.86 3.74 -5.54
N VAL A 108 -1.40 2.53 -5.48
CA VAL A 108 -1.07 1.58 -4.40
C VAL A 108 -0.20 0.45 -4.93
N ILE A 109 0.88 0.12 -4.23
CA ILE A 109 1.81 -0.97 -4.58
C ILE A 109 1.81 -2.03 -3.47
N GLY A 110 1.26 -3.20 -3.78
CA GLY A 110 1.20 -4.35 -2.88
C GLY A 110 2.33 -5.33 -3.15
N LEU A 111 3.15 -5.63 -2.12
CA LEU A 111 4.27 -6.56 -2.23
C LEU A 111 3.99 -7.89 -1.52
N THR A 112 4.17 -8.99 -2.24
CA THR A 112 4.37 -10.34 -1.65
C THR A 112 5.84 -10.72 -1.79
N HIS A 113 6.26 -11.85 -1.23
CA HIS A 113 7.65 -12.32 -1.42
C HIS A 113 7.94 -12.66 -2.89
N GLN A 114 6.93 -13.12 -3.63
CA GLN A 114 7.09 -13.59 -5.01
C GLN A 114 6.83 -12.50 -6.04
N ASN A 115 5.82 -11.65 -5.81
CA ASN A 115 5.27 -10.78 -6.85
C ASN A 115 4.94 -9.38 -6.28
N ALA A 116 4.91 -8.40 -7.19
CA ALA A 116 4.36 -7.09 -6.92
C ALA A 116 3.01 -6.92 -7.64
N TYR A 117 2.15 -6.13 -7.04
CA TYR A 117 0.80 -5.84 -7.53
C TYR A 117 0.52 -4.35 -7.39
N TYR A 118 -0.41 -3.84 -8.19
CA TYR A 118 -0.76 -2.43 -8.14
C TYR A 118 -2.25 -2.17 -8.35
N LEU A 119 -2.66 -0.94 -8.02
CA LEU A 119 -3.89 -0.35 -8.51
C LEU A 119 -3.73 1.17 -8.63
N ILE A 120 -4.31 1.75 -9.67
CA ILE A 120 -4.40 3.20 -9.87
C ILE A 120 -5.83 3.63 -9.54
N ILE A 121 -6.00 4.39 -8.46
CA ILE A 121 -7.31 4.84 -7.97
C ILE A 121 -7.51 6.31 -8.35
N LYS A 122 -8.58 6.60 -9.10
CA LYS A 122 -8.93 7.97 -9.53
C LYS A 122 -10.04 8.63 -8.69
N ASP A 123 -10.79 7.82 -7.96
CA ASP A 123 -11.93 8.30 -7.19
C ASP A 123 -11.47 9.21 -6.03
N LYS A 124 -12.28 10.22 -5.73
CA LYS A 124 -12.03 11.11 -4.58
C LYS A 124 -12.57 10.47 -3.30
N ILE A 125 -11.91 10.80 -2.19
CA ILE A 125 -12.36 10.38 -0.86
C ILE A 125 -13.64 11.16 -0.53
N SER A 126 -14.66 10.46 -0.03
CA SER A 126 -15.93 11.03 0.39
C SER A 126 -16.17 10.80 1.89
N TYR A 127 -16.85 11.74 2.54
CA TYR A 127 -17.27 11.58 3.94
C TYR A 127 -18.75 11.22 4.02
N ASN A 128 -19.07 10.12 4.68
CA ASN A 128 -20.45 9.75 4.97
C ASN A 128 -20.85 10.29 6.34
N HIS A 129 -21.67 11.34 6.38
CA HIS A 129 -22.13 11.97 7.62
C HIS A 129 -22.95 11.06 8.54
N LYS A 130 -23.71 10.10 7.98
CA LYS A 130 -24.50 9.16 8.78
C LYS A 130 -23.61 8.14 9.50
N LYS A 131 -22.64 7.58 8.78
CA LYS A 131 -21.68 6.61 9.33
C LYS A 131 -20.56 7.29 10.12
N ARG A 132 -20.34 8.58 9.90
CA ARG A 132 -19.22 9.39 10.41
C ARG A 132 -17.86 8.82 10.02
N ARG A 133 -17.72 8.41 8.75
CA ARG A 133 -16.51 7.73 8.23
C ARG A 133 -16.20 8.19 6.82
N TYR A 134 -14.91 8.12 6.47
CA TYR A 134 -14.44 8.35 5.12
C TYR A 134 -14.49 7.07 4.29
N PHE A 135 -14.79 7.22 3.01
CA PHE A 135 -14.89 6.15 2.02
C PHE A 135 -14.16 6.53 0.75
N LEU A 136 -13.61 5.52 0.08
CA LEU A 136 -12.98 5.63 -1.23
C LEU A 136 -13.57 4.53 -2.11
N LYS A 137 -13.99 4.88 -3.32
CA LYS A 137 -14.46 3.89 -4.28
C LYS A 137 -13.26 3.24 -4.95
N VAL A 138 -13.23 1.91 -4.95
CA VAL A 138 -12.14 1.10 -5.50
C VAL A 138 -12.77 -0.04 -6.30
N ASN A 139 -12.47 -0.12 -7.59
CA ASN A 139 -13.09 -1.10 -8.52
C ASN A 139 -14.62 -1.15 -8.35
N GLU A 140 -15.25 0.03 -8.39
CA GLU A 140 -16.69 0.24 -8.21
C GLU A 140 -17.26 -0.06 -6.82
N LYS A 141 -16.45 -0.56 -5.89
CA LYS A 141 -16.89 -0.90 -4.53
C LYS A 141 -16.47 0.19 -3.55
N GLU A 142 -17.38 0.64 -2.71
CA GLU A 142 -17.03 1.52 -1.60
C GLU A 142 -16.14 0.77 -0.59
N ARG A 143 -14.99 1.36 -0.27
CA ARG A 143 -14.05 0.90 0.76
C ARG A 143 -13.98 1.94 1.85
N GLN A 144 -14.13 1.51 3.10
CA GLN A 144 -14.00 2.40 4.24
C GLN A 144 -12.52 2.70 4.50
N LEU A 145 -12.20 3.97 4.73
CA LEU A 145 -10.93 4.37 5.32
C LEU A 145 -11.02 4.29 6.85
N VAL A 146 -10.03 3.66 7.47
CA VAL A 146 -10.00 3.44 8.93
C VAL A 146 -8.92 4.33 9.54
N ALA A 147 -9.23 5.07 10.60
CA ALA A 147 -8.21 5.87 11.28
C ALA A 147 -7.09 4.96 11.81
N MET A 148 -5.83 5.37 11.65
CA MET A 148 -4.70 4.55 12.13
C MET A 148 -4.65 4.47 13.66
N ASN A 149 -4.97 5.58 14.33
CA ASN A 149 -4.98 5.70 15.78
C ASN A 149 -6.30 6.33 16.25
N PRO A 150 -6.83 5.97 17.44
CA PRO A 150 -7.97 6.65 18.05
C PRO A 150 -7.69 8.16 18.18
N GLY A 151 -8.65 9.00 17.79
CA GLY A 151 -8.50 10.47 17.82
C GLY A 151 -7.69 11.08 16.67
N ASN A 152 -7.09 10.27 15.78
CA ASN A 152 -6.41 10.77 14.60
C ASN A 152 -7.42 11.13 13.50
N SER A 153 -7.42 12.41 13.08
CA SER A 153 -8.30 12.95 12.03
C SER A 153 -7.62 13.13 10.68
N VAL A 154 -6.31 12.84 10.58
CA VAL A 154 -5.50 13.15 9.39
C VAL A 154 -4.87 11.92 8.74
N ASN A 155 -4.70 10.82 9.46
CA ASN A 155 -4.02 9.64 8.93
C ASN A 155 -4.91 8.39 8.98
N TYR A 156 -5.34 7.95 7.81
CA TYR A 156 -6.18 6.78 7.60
C TYR A 156 -5.44 5.69 6.84
N LYS A 157 -5.98 4.47 6.95
CA LYS A 157 -5.55 3.31 6.18
C LYS A 157 -6.65 2.82 5.27
N LEU A 158 -6.27 2.45 4.05
CA LEU A 158 -7.07 1.68 3.11
C LEU A 158 -6.62 0.22 3.16
N THR A 159 -7.57 -0.70 3.31
CA THR A 159 -7.27 -2.13 3.25
C THR A 159 -7.87 -2.73 1.99
N LEU A 160 -7.04 -3.37 1.17
CA LEU A 160 -7.43 -4.05 -0.05
C LEU A 160 -7.04 -5.53 0.00
N GLN A 161 -7.78 -6.38 -0.69
CA GLN A 161 -7.41 -7.77 -0.91
C GLN A 161 -6.51 -7.90 -2.14
N LEU A 162 -5.75 -8.98 -2.22
CA LEU A 162 -4.95 -9.31 -3.40
C LEU A 162 -5.79 -9.35 -4.68
N SER A 163 -7.03 -9.83 -4.58
CA SER A 163 -7.99 -9.84 -5.70
C SER A 163 -8.51 -8.47 -6.11
N ASP A 164 -8.28 -7.41 -5.31
CA ASP A 164 -8.58 -6.03 -5.70
C ASP A 164 -7.43 -5.41 -6.53
N LEU A 165 -6.24 -6.04 -6.57
CA LEU A 165 -5.04 -5.52 -7.24
C LEU A 165 -4.74 -6.26 -8.55
N LYS A 166 -4.00 -5.60 -9.45
CA LYS A 166 -3.53 -6.13 -10.73
C LYS A 166 -2.05 -6.54 -10.64
N SER A 167 -1.61 -7.51 -11.45
CA SER A 167 -0.17 -7.84 -11.55
C SER A 167 0.62 -6.62 -12.02
N ILE A 168 1.81 -6.39 -11.46
CA ILE A 168 2.69 -5.26 -11.81
C ILE A 168 3.06 -5.21 -13.30
N ASP A 169 3.00 -6.34 -14.01
CA ASP A 169 3.37 -6.44 -15.43
C ASP A 169 2.61 -5.47 -16.33
N ASN A 170 1.38 -5.10 -15.95
CA ASN A 170 0.54 -4.18 -16.72
C ASN A 170 0.69 -2.71 -16.29
N PHE A 171 1.54 -2.41 -15.31
CA PHE A 171 1.59 -1.10 -14.66
C PHE A 171 1.95 0.02 -15.63
N VAL A 172 3.03 -0.15 -16.41
CA VAL A 172 3.49 0.86 -17.38
C VAL A 172 2.41 1.16 -18.42
N LYS A 173 1.76 0.12 -18.95
CA LYS A 173 0.70 0.26 -19.95
C LYS A 173 -0.45 1.10 -19.41
N GLU A 174 -0.98 0.72 -18.25
CA GLU A 174 -2.10 1.43 -17.63
C GLU A 174 -1.71 2.85 -17.22
N LEU A 175 -0.49 3.05 -16.74
CA LEU A 175 0.00 4.36 -16.35
C LEU A 175 0.01 5.34 -17.55
N LYS A 176 0.45 4.88 -18.72
CA LYS A 176 0.39 5.65 -19.97
C LYS A 176 -1.04 5.94 -20.41
N GLU A 177 -1.95 4.96 -20.35
CA GLU A 177 -3.37 5.16 -20.68
C GLU A 177 -4.09 6.17 -19.76
N ASN A 178 -3.56 6.41 -18.56
CA ASN A 178 -4.17 7.28 -17.56
C ASN A 178 -3.51 8.65 -17.41
N LEU A 179 -2.24 8.81 -17.79
CA LEU A 179 -1.44 10.02 -17.59
C LEU A 179 -0.95 10.70 -18.89
N LEU A 180 -1.09 10.03 -20.04
CA LEU A 180 -0.89 10.59 -21.38
C LEU A 180 -2.24 10.74 -22.09
#